data_AF-A0A5E7IVL5-F1
#
_entry.id   AF-A0A5E7IVL5-F1
#
_cell.length_a   1.000
_cell.length_b   1.000
_cell.length_c   1.000
_cell.angle_alpha   90.00
_cell.angle_beta   90.00
_cell.angle_gamma   90.00
#
_symmetry.space_group_name_H-M   'P 1'
#
loop_
_entity.id
_entity.type
_entity.pdbx_description
1 polymer ?
#
loop_
_entity_poly.entity_id
_entity_poly.type
_entity_poly.pdbx_seq_one_letter_code
_entity_poly.pdbx_strand_id
1 'polypeptide(L)' 'MKGEKETGASKKTHGSSTMSEFFRHGSVEERRAVYHMAASAAIDEQKDVIRSVKSGEFNISKCK' A
#
# COMPACT_ATOMS: atom_id res chain seq x y z
N MET A 1 -22.48 -14.47 34.91
CA MET A 1 -21.03 -14.60 35.17
C MET A 1 -20.27 -14.24 33.91
N LYS A 2 -19.08 -13.65 34.14
CA LYS A 2 -18.12 -13.09 33.19
C LYS A 2 -17.34 -14.22 32.47
N GLY A 3 -16.80 -13.92 31.29
CA GLY A 3 -15.74 -14.70 30.63
C GLY A 3 -16.24 -15.52 29.45
N GLU A 4 -15.61 -15.54 28.28
CA GLU A 4 -14.32 -14.98 27.86
C GLU A 4 -14.33 -14.92 26.32
N LYS A 5 -13.73 -13.89 25.72
CA LYS A 5 -13.61 -13.79 24.27
C LYS A 5 -12.46 -14.67 23.80
N GLU A 6 -12.77 -15.82 23.22
CA GLU A 6 -11.80 -16.55 22.39
C GLU A 6 -11.70 -15.89 21.01
N THR A 7 -11.02 -14.74 20.94
CA THR A 7 -10.39 -14.30 19.70
C THR A 7 -9.17 -15.19 19.45
N GLY A 8 -9.44 -16.41 18.95
CA GLY A 8 -8.44 -17.34 18.44
C GLY A 8 -7.87 -16.86 17.10
N ALA A 9 -7.27 -15.67 17.05
CA ALA A 9 -6.37 -15.32 15.98
C ALA A 9 -5.07 -16.09 16.22
N SER A 10 -4.82 -17.10 15.37
CA SER A 10 -3.59 -17.89 15.34
C SER A 10 -2.36 -16.98 15.52
N LYS A 11 -1.73 -17.03 16.70
CA LYS A 11 -0.44 -16.37 16.97
C LYS A 11 0.68 -17.13 16.26
N LYS A 12 0.61 -17.22 14.93
CA LYS A 12 1.83 -17.40 14.15
C LYS A 12 2.60 -16.11 14.35
N THR A 13 3.75 -16.17 15.00
CA THR A 13 4.70 -15.06 15.03
C THR A 13 5.22 -14.89 13.61
N HIS A 14 4.41 -14.28 12.75
CA HIS A 14 4.91 -13.69 11.52
C HIS A 14 5.98 -12.69 11.97
N GLY A 15 7.25 -13.00 11.66
CA GLY A 15 8.36 -12.14 12.02
C GLY A 15 8.06 -10.71 11.57
N SER A 16 8.37 -9.74 12.43
CA SER A 16 8.23 -8.34 12.08
C SER A 16 9.12 -8.07 10.87
N SER A 17 8.53 -7.65 9.75
CA SER A 17 9.29 -7.02 8.68
C SER A 17 9.51 -5.56 9.05
N THR A 18 10.58 -4.96 8.53
CA THR A 18 10.84 -3.51 8.69
C THR A 18 9.63 -2.66 8.32
N MET A 19 8.86 -3.08 7.31
CA MET A 19 7.63 -2.39 6.92
C MET A 19 6.53 -2.52 7.97
N SER A 20 6.31 -3.72 8.52
CA SER A 20 5.33 -3.93 9.57
C SER A 20 5.71 -3.24 10.88
N GLU A 21 7.01 -3.17 11.19
CA GLU A 21 7.58 -2.43 12.32
C GLU A 21 7.28 -0.94 12.18
N PHE A 22 7.56 -0.37 11.01
CA PHE A 22 7.30 1.03 10.70
C PHE A 22 5.82 1.39 10.83
N PHE A 23 4.89 0.58 10.34
CA PHE A 23 3.47 0.89 10.48
C PHE A 23 2.93 0.73 11.90
N ARG A 24 3.58 -0.10 12.72
CA ARG A 24 3.24 -0.30 14.14
C ARG A 24 3.77 0.81 15.04
N HIS A 25 4.98 1.32 14.77
CA HIS A 25 5.69 2.21 15.68
C HIS A 25 6.01 3.60 15.10
N GLY A 26 5.88 3.79 13.79
CA GLY A 26 6.11 5.08 13.14
C GLY A 26 5.10 6.14 13.57
N SER A 27 5.54 7.39 13.55
CA SER A 27 4.68 8.54 13.86
C SER A 27 3.49 8.63 12.89
N VAL A 28 2.49 9.42 13.26
CA VAL A 28 1.34 9.66 12.38
C VAL A 28 1.77 10.42 11.14
N GLU A 29 2.71 11.36 11.30
CA GLU A 29 3.25 12.23 10.26
C GLU A 29 4.05 11.43 9.23
N GLU A 30 4.94 10.54 9.68
CA GLU A 30 5.72 9.67 8.79
C GLU A 30 4.82 8.74 7.98
N ARG A 31 3.85 8.10 8.63
CA ARG A 31 2.89 7.22 7.93
C ARG A 31 2.05 8.00 6.93
N ARG A 32 1.60 9.21 7.28
CA ARG A 32 0.88 10.11 6.36
C ARG A 32 1.73 10.46 5.16
N ALA A 33 3.01 10.78 5.35
CA ALA A 33 3.93 11.08 4.26
C ALA A 33 4.08 9.90 3.30
N VAL A 34 4.26 8.68 3.82
CA VAL A 34 4.36 7.46 2.99
C VAL A 34 3.08 7.24 2.17
N TYR A 35 1.89 7.33 2.80
CA TYR A 35 0.64 7.18 2.06
C TYR A 35 0.47 8.26 0.99
N HIS A 36 0.84 9.51 1.30
CA HIS A 36 0.77 10.61 0.34
C HIS A 36 1.71 10.39 -0.86
N MET A 37 2.94 9.92 -0.61
CA MET A 37 3.89 9.58 -1.66
C MET A 37 3.35 8.47 -2.56
N ALA A 38 2.84 7.37 -1.97
CA ALA A 38 2.28 6.26 -2.72
C ALA A 38 1.07 6.69 -3.57
N ALA A 39 0.18 7.51 -3.00
CA ALA A 39 -0.96 8.05 -3.74
C ALA A 39 -0.51 8.96 -4.89
N SER A 40 0.49 9.82 -4.67
CA SER A 40 1.01 10.71 -5.70
C SER A 40 1.62 9.93 -6.86
N ALA A 41 2.43 8.90 -6.57
CA ALA A 41 3.01 8.04 -7.59
C ALA A 41 1.95 7.33 -8.44
N ALA A 42 0.91 6.78 -7.79
CA ALA A 42 -0.21 6.15 -8.49
C ALA A 42 -0.99 7.14 -9.37
N ILE A 43 -1.20 8.37 -8.89
CA ILE A 43 -1.85 9.43 -9.66
C ILE A 43 -1.01 9.80 -10.89
N ASP A 44 0.31 9.90 -10.75
CA ASP A 44 1.18 10.26 -11.87
C ASP A 44 1.24 9.14 -12.92
N GLU A 45 1.31 7.87 -12.50
CA GLU A 45 1.17 6.72 -13.41
C GLU A 45 -0.15 6.78 -14.19
N GLN A 46 -1.27 7.08 -13.52
CA GLN A 46 -2.57 7.23 -14.19
C GLN A 46 -2.60 8.40 -15.18
N LYS A 47 -1.96 9.54 -14.84
CA LYS A 47 -1.85 10.67 -15.78
C LYS A 47 -1.07 10.29 -17.02
N ASP A 48 -0.01 9.50 -16.88
CA ASP A 48 0.80 9.07 -18.02
C ASP A 48 0.04 8.09 -18.91
N VAL A 49 -0.73 7.16 -18.32
CA VAL A 49 -1.68 6.32 -19.06
C VAL A 49 -2.68 7.18 -19.84
N ILE A 50 -3.33 8.15 -19.18
CA ILE A 50 -4.30 9.04 -19.86
C ILE A 50 -3.63 9.84 -20.99
N ARG A 51 -2.39 10.31 -20.78
CA ARG A 51 -1.64 11.08 -21.78
C ARG A 51 -1.32 10.21 -23.01
N SER A 52 -0.85 8.98 -22.80
CA SER A 52 -0.54 8.04 -23.89
C SER A 52 -1.76 7.67 -24.73
N VAL A 53 -2.94 7.53 -24.10
CA VAL A 53 -4.20 7.30 -24.81
C VAL A 53 -4.60 8.54 -25.62
N LYS A 54 -4.43 9.75 -25.05
CA LYS A 54 -4.75 11.01 -25.74
C LYS A 54 -3.80 11.34 -26.89
N SER A 55 -2.53 10.92 -26.82
CA SER A 55 -1.56 11.12 -27.91
C SER A 55 -1.71 10.09 -29.04
N GLY A 56 -2.58 9.09 -28.90
CA GLY A 56 -2.73 8.00 -29.87
C GLY A 56 -1.59 6.97 -29.84
N GLU A 57 -0.65 7.11 -28.89
CA GLU A 57 0.53 6.25 -28.72
C GLU A 57 0.26 5.17 -27.66
N PHE A 58 -0.87 4.47 -27.72
CA PHE A 58 -1.11 3.36 -26.81
C PHE A 58 -0.45 2.07 -27.32
N ASN A 59 0.87 2.01 -27.22
CA ASN A 59 1.62 0.77 -27.43
C ASN A 59 1.51 -0.10 -26.17
N ILE A 60 0.49 -0.98 -26.13
CA ILE A 60 0.42 -2.10 -25.18
C ILE A 60 1.53 -3.10 -25.58
N SER A 61 2.77 -2.73 -25.32
CA SER A 61 3.90 -3.62 -25.44
C SER A 61 4.19 -4.24 -24.07
N LYS A 62 3.72 -5.48 -23.95
CA LYS A 62 4.14 -6.53 -22.99
C LYS A 62 3.42 -6.55 -21.64
N CYS A 63 2.35 -7.34 -21.58
CA CYS A 63 2.35 -8.47 -20.66
C CYS A 63 2.91 -9.68 -21.42
N LYS A 64 4.03 -10.22 -20.96
CA LYS A 64 4.53 -11.55 -21.30
C LYS A 64 5.13 -12.16 -20.05
#